data_AF-A0A970TPR0-F1
#
_entry.id   AF-A0A970TPR0-F1
#
_cell.length_a   1.000
_cell.length_b   1.000
_cell.length_c   1.000
_cell.angle_alpha   90.00
_cell.angle_beta   90.00
_cell.angle_gamma   90.00
#
_symmetry.space_group_name_H-M   'P 1'
#
loop_
_entity.id
_entity.type
_entity.pdbx_description
1 polymer ?
#
loop_
_entity_poly.entity_id
_entity_poly.type
_entity_poly.pdbx_seq_one_letter_code
_entity_poly.pdbx_strand_id
1 'polypeptide(L)'
;VVWFTNLDHGRRHHPLRLMTMEQNIKFSKHKEIRGIGYQKYDNYDAIEVPYTIAIPSDYEGVMGVPVSFLDKYCPEQFEIIGNGQTMADELGIKPVGQKFVDDYYAQGNKGSINANWNNLVYSIDGKVFVPYQRILIKYKANKNKTA
;
A
#
# COMPACT_ATOMS: atom_id res chain seq x y z
N VAL A 1 4.79 1.02 23.18
CA VAL A 1 5.91 0.10 22.85
C VAL A 1 5.33 -1.28 22.58
N VAL A 2 5.63 -1.89 21.43
CA VAL A 2 5.20 -3.25 21.06
C VAL A 2 6.44 -4.07 20.67
N TRP A 3 6.43 -5.38 20.93
CA TRP A 3 7.50 -6.29 20.55
C TRP A 3 7.02 -7.14 19.37
N PHE A 4 7.80 -7.17 18.29
CA PHE A 4 7.51 -8.00 17.13
C PHE A 4 8.31 -9.30 17.23
N THR A 5 7.64 -10.37 17.64
CA THR A 5 8.24 -11.71 17.76
C THR A 5 7.43 -12.74 16.98
N ASN A 6 8.04 -13.88 16.69
CA ASN A 6 7.32 -15.05 16.19
C ASN A 6 6.54 -15.79 17.29
N LEU A 7 6.68 -15.41 18.56
CA LEU A 7 5.89 -15.93 19.66
C LEU A 7 4.42 -15.58 19.46
N ASP A 8 3.57 -16.58 19.70
CA ASP A 8 2.12 -16.46 19.59
C ASP A 8 1.57 -15.61 20.76
N HIS A 9 0.62 -14.73 20.46
CA HIS A 9 -0.09 -13.92 21.44
C HIS A 9 -1.46 -13.45 20.90
N GLY A 10 -2.45 -13.29 21.77
CA GLY A 10 -3.85 -13.04 21.36
C GLY A 10 -4.08 -11.82 20.45
N ARG A 11 -3.28 -10.75 20.57
CA ARG A 11 -3.38 -9.58 19.66
C ARG A 11 -3.00 -9.88 18.20
N ARG A 12 -2.15 -10.88 17.95
CA ARG A 12 -1.72 -11.29 16.59
C ARG A 12 -2.86 -11.88 15.78
N HIS A 13 -3.87 -12.41 16.47
CA HIS A 13 -5.00 -13.13 15.87
C HIS A 13 -6.29 -12.32 15.91
N HIS A 14 -6.19 -10.99 15.76
CA HIS A 14 -7.34 -10.09 15.79
C HIS A 14 -7.60 -9.48 14.41
N PRO A 15 -8.47 -10.09 13.58
CA PRO A 15 -8.82 -9.54 12.28
C PRO A 15 -9.41 -8.14 12.38
N LEU A 16 -8.98 -7.26 11.47
CA LEU A 16 -9.54 -5.94 11.31
C LEU A 16 -10.94 -6.01 10.68
N ARG A 17 -11.90 -5.33 11.29
CA ARG A 17 -13.18 -5.03 10.67
C ARG A 17 -13.00 -3.87 9.70
N LEU A 18 -13.08 -4.19 8.41
CA LEU A 18 -12.82 -3.26 7.32
C LEU A 18 -14.08 -3.04 6.50
N MET A 19 -14.14 -1.89 5.84
CA MET A 19 -15.24 -1.50 4.94
C MET A 19 -14.87 -1.83 3.50
N THR A 20 -15.87 -1.89 2.62
CA THR A 20 -15.64 -2.01 1.17
C THR A 20 -15.01 -0.74 0.60
N MET A 21 -14.44 -0.80 -0.61
CA MET A 21 -13.93 0.40 -1.30
C MET A 21 -14.98 1.52 -1.35
N GLU A 22 -16.20 1.19 -1.78
CA GLU A 22 -17.29 2.18 -1.91
C GLU A 22 -17.62 2.83 -0.56
N GLN A 23 -17.69 2.02 0.50
CA GLN A 23 -17.95 2.50 1.84
C GLN A 23 -16.81 3.38 2.35
N ASN A 24 -15.55 3.02 2.09
CA ASN A 24 -14.40 3.84 2.43
C ASN A 24 -14.44 5.19 1.71
N ILE A 25 -14.75 5.22 0.41
CA ILE A 25 -14.87 6.45 -0.38
C ILE A 25 -15.98 7.37 0.19
N LYS A 26 -17.07 6.77 0.68
CA LYS A 26 -18.23 7.52 1.20
C LYS A 26 -18.05 8.00 2.64
N PHE A 27 -17.51 7.15 3.51
CA PHE A 27 -17.53 7.35 4.97
C PHE A 27 -16.16 7.61 5.61
N SER A 28 -15.07 7.53 4.85
CA SER A 28 -13.73 7.79 5.41
C SER A 28 -13.65 9.19 6.00
N LYS A 29 -12.96 9.31 7.13
CA LYS A 29 -12.62 10.60 7.75
C LYS A 29 -11.47 11.30 7.02
N HIS A 30 -10.73 10.57 6.19
CA HIS A 30 -9.54 11.04 5.49
C HIS A 30 -9.91 11.55 4.09
N LYS A 31 -9.51 12.78 3.78
CA LYS A 31 -9.86 13.47 2.53
C LYS A 31 -9.18 12.82 1.32
N GLU A 32 -8.05 12.19 1.54
CA GLU A 32 -7.26 11.47 0.55
C GLU A 32 -7.99 10.26 -0.04
N ILE A 33 -8.92 9.67 0.73
CA ILE A 33 -9.78 8.56 0.29
C ILE A 33 -11.19 9.04 0.00
N ARG A 34 -11.73 9.94 0.82
CA ARG A 34 -13.12 10.37 0.72
C ARG A 34 -13.38 11.15 -0.56
N GLY A 35 -14.21 10.58 -1.44
CA GLY A 35 -14.55 11.15 -2.74
C GLY A 35 -13.47 11.05 -3.83
N ILE A 36 -12.26 10.62 -3.49
CA ILE A 36 -11.13 10.45 -4.44
C ILE A 36 -10.95 8.97 -4.79
N GLY A 37 -11.03 8.07 -3.80
CA GLY A 37 -10.75 6.66 -3.97
C GLY A 37 -9.29 6.28 -3.81
N TYR A 38 -8.91 5.20 -4.45
CA TYR A 38 -7.61 4.57 -4.32
C TYR A 38 -6.83 4.75 -5.61
N GLN A 39 -5.57 5.19 -5.49
CA GLN A 39 -4.68 5.31 -6.62
C GLN A 39 -3.97 3.98 -6.88
N LYS A 40 -3.70 3.70 -8.15
CA LYS A 40 -2.82 2.58 -8.55
C LYS A 40 -1.40 3.11 -8.67
N TYR A 41 -0.41 2.27 -8.36
CA TYR A 41 0.96 2.62 -8.68
C TYR A 41 1.22 2.51 -10.17
N ASP A 42 2.03 3.42 -10.69
CA ASP A 42 2.37 3.46 -12.12
C ASP A 42 3.38 2.37 -12.49
N ASN A 43 4.19 1.93 -11.51
CA ASN A 43 5.31 1.01 -11.70
C ASN A 43 5.15 -0.36 -11.01
N TYR A 44 3.98 -0.63 -10.40
CA TYR A 44 3.67 -1.89 -9.76
C TYR A 44 2.16 -2.15 -9.73
N ASP A 45 1.72 -3.40 -9.90
CA ASP A 45 0.29 -3.75 -9.90
C ASP A 45 -0.27 -3.85 -8.46
N ALA A 46 -0.37 -2.69 -7.81
CA ALA A 46 -0.96 -2.54 -6.49
C ALA A 46 -1.66 -1.18 -6.35
N ILE A 47 -2.52 -1.07 -5.33
CA ILE A 47 -3.12 0.21 -4.95
C ILE A 47 -2.40 0.84 -3.76
N GLU A 48 -2.35 2.16 -3.73
CA GLU A 48 -1.95 2.96 -2.58
C GLU A 48 -3.10 3.03 -1.58
N VAL A 49 -2.82 2.60 -0.34
CA VAL A 49 -3.74 2.68 0.78
C VAL A 49 -3.05 3.51 1.89
N PRO A 50 -3.34 4.82 2.00
CA PRO A 50 -2.63 5.70 2.92
C PRO A 50 -2.95 5.45 4.40
N TYR A 51 -4.03 4.73 4.71
CA TYR A 51 -4.47 4.47 6.10
C TYR A 51 -4.91 3.03 6.31
N THR A 52 -4.46 2.41 7.40
CA THR A 52 -4.83 1.04 7.76
C THR A 52 -6.34 0.82 7.88
N ILE A 53 -7.09 1.82 8.36
CA ILE A 53 -8.55 1.72 8.47
C ILE A 53 -9.28 1.82 7.13
N ALA A 54 -8.59 2.30 6.10
CA ALA A 54 -9.10 2.43 4.74
C ALA A 54 -8.68 1.25 3.86
N ILE A 55 -8.13 0.15 4.41
CA ILE A 55 -7.91 -1.07 3.65
C ILE A 55 -9.28 -1.60 3.18
N PRO A 56 -9.50 -1.74 1.87
CA PRO A 56 -10.79 -2.19 1.36
C PRO A 56 -10.97 -3.70 1.49
N SER A 57 -12.07 -4.15 2.09
CA SER A 57 -12.36 -5.58 2.34
C SER A 57 -12.63 -6.42 1.08
N ASP A 58 -12.89 -5.77 -0.03
CA ASP A 58 -13.34 -6.33 -1.31
C ASP A 58 -12.27 -6.24 -2.42
N TYR A 59 -11.05 -5.81 -2.09
CA TYR A 59 -9.94 -5.76 -3.05
C TYR A 59 -9.03 -6.97 -2.91
N GLU A 60 -8.96 -7.80 -3.96
CA GLU A 60 -8.17 -9.03 -3.94
C GLU A 60 -6.71 -8.84 -4.38
N GLY A 61 -6.35 -7.67 -4.91
CA GLY A 61 -4.99 -7.37 -5.38
C GLY A 61 -4.01 -7.01 -4.26
N VAL A 62 -2.79 -6.67 -4.65
CA VAL A 62 -1.77 -6.18 -3.71
C VAL A 62 -2.06 -4.74 -3.31
N MET A 63 -1.85 -4.41 -2.04
CA MET A 63 -2.09 -3.10 -1.46
C MET A 63 -0.83 -2.60 -0.76
N GLY A 64 -0.41 -1.37 -1.05
CA GLY A 64 0.62 -0.68 -0.30
C GLY A 64 0.02 0.03 0.90
N VAL A 65 0.33 -0.44 2.10
CA VAL A 65 -0.14 0.12 3.38
C VAL A 65 0.99 0.78 4.15
N PRO A 66 0.72 1.70 5.10
CA PRO A 66 1.76 2.33 5.89
C PRO A 66 2.48 1.32 6.78
N VAL A 67 3.74 1.56 7.12
CA VAL A 67 4.53 0.68 8.02
C VAL A 67 3.84 0.47 9.38
N SER A 68 3.10 1.46 9.88
CA SER A 68 2.30 1.35 11.11
C SER A 68 1.19 0.30 11.05
N PHE A 69 0.88 -0.26 9.87
CA PHE A 69 0.00 -1.42 9.72
C PHE A 69 0.47 -2.61 10.56
N LEU A 70 1.77 -2.77 10.78
CA LEU A 70 2.34 -3.89 11.53
C LEU A 70 1.79 -3.99 12.96
N ASP A 71 1.40 -2.88 13.58
CA ASP A 71 0.76 -2.86 14.91
C ASP A 71 -0.59 -3.59 14.95
N LYS A 72 -1.22 -3.74 13.77
CA LYS A 72 -2.57 -4.28 13.56
C LYS A 72 -2.58 -5.53 12.68
N TYR A 73 -1.40 -6.08 12.40
CA TYR A 73 -1.25 -7.21 11.49
C TYR A 73 -1.88 -8.49 12.07
N CYS A 74 -2.71 -9.14 11.26
CA CYS A 74 -3.33 -10.42 11.54
C CYS A 74 -2.94 -11.44 10.45
N PRO A 75 -2.07 -12.45 10.73
CA PRO A 75 -1.60 -13.43 9.75
C PRO A 75 -2.67 -14.35 9.17
N GLU A 76 -3.85 -14.42 9.80
CA GLU A 76 -5.01 -15.15 9.26
C GLU A 76 -5.75 -14.30 8.21
N GLN A 77 -5.67 -12.98 8.31
CA GLN A 77 -6.36 -12.05 7.41
C GLN A 77 -5.49 -11.61 6.23
N PHE A 78 -4.21 -11.35 6.49
CA PHE A 78 -3.30 -10.77 5.51
C PHE A 78 -2.03 -11.59 5.34
N GLU A 79 -1.49 -11.54 4.13
CA GLU A 79 -0.15 -11.98 3.78
C GLU A 79 0.71 -10.74 3.53
N ILE A 80 1.91 -10.70 4.12
CA ILE A 80 2.89 -9.65 3.84
C ILE A 80 3.71 -10.12 2.65
N ILE A 81 3.68 -9.36 1.56
CA ILE A 81 4.41 -9.63 0.33
C ILE A 81 5.84 -9.10 0.43
N GLY A 82 6.01 -7.90 1.00
CA GLY A 82 7.34 -7.34 1.20
C GLY A 82 7.34 -5.84 1.47
N ASN A 83 8.54 -5.27 1.49
CA ASN A 83 8.75 -3.83 1.63
C ASN A 83 8.95 -3.19 0.26
N GLY A 84 8.08 -2.23 -0.10
CA GLY A 84 8.09 -1.62 -1.43
C GLY A 84 9.29 -0.72 -1.75
N GLN A 85 10.25 -0.58 -0.83
CA GLN A 85 11.48 0.17 -1.05
C GLN A 85 12.70 -0.73 -0.91
N THR A 86 12.83 -1.49 0.18
CA THR A 86 14.02 -2.31 0.43
C THR A 86 14.02 -3.65 -0.30
N MET A 87 12.87 -4.07 -0.85
CA MET A 87 12.73 -5.32 -1.61
C MET A 87 12.23 -5.07 -3.04
N ALA A 88 12.47 -3.87 -3.57
CA ALA A 88 11.87 -3.45 -4.83
C ALA A 88 12.28 -4.35 -6.01
N ASP A 89 13.53 -4.83 -6.03
CA ASP A 89 14.04 -5.72 -7.08
C ASP A 89 13.41 -7.12 -6.99
N GLU A 90 13.32 -7.70 -5.79
CA GLU A 90 12.71 -9.02 -5.57
C GLU A 90 11.21 -9.01 -5.88
N LEU A 91 10.56 -7.87 -5.63
CA LEU A 91 9.15 -7.67 -5.93
C LEU A 91 8.90 -7.35 -7.41
N GLY A 92 9.96 -7.10 -8.20
CA GLY A 92 9.85 -6.74 -9.60
C GLY A 92 9.22 -5.36 -9.83
N ILE A 93 9.41 -4.42 -8.89
CA ILE A 93 8.95 -3.05 -9.06
C ILE A 93 9.76 -2.40 -10.18
N LYS A 94 9.06 -1.87 -11.18
CA LYS A 94 9.71 -1.33 -12.36
C LYS A 94 10.39 0.00 -12.04
N PRO A 95 11.53 0.29 -12.67
CA PRO A 95 12.12 1.63 -12.63
C PRO A 95 11.13 2.70 -13.10
N VAL A 96 11.16 3.86 -12.47
CA VAL A 96 10.23 4.98 -12.76
C VAL A 96 10.44 5.61 -14.14
N GLY A 97 11.64 5.47 -14.71
CA GLY A 97 11.99 6.01 -16.02
C GLY A 97 12.21 7.52 -16.05
N GLN A 98 12.76 8.03 -17.15
CA GLN A 98 13.18 9.44 -17.27
C GLN A 98 11.98 10.40 -17.24
N LYS A 99 10.86 10.03 -17.87
CA LYS A 99 9.66 10.87 -17.91
C LYS A 99 9.18 11.23 -16.50
N PHE A 100 9.14 10.26 -15.59
CA PHE A 100 8.74 10.50 -14.20
C PHE A 100 9.68 11.49 -13.50
N VAL A 101 10.98 11.34 -13.73
CA VAL A 101 12.01 12.22 -13.15
C VAL A 101 11.84 13.67 -13.63
N ASP A 102 11.59 13.84 -14.93
CA ASP A 102 11.36 15.15 -15.53
C ASP A 102 10.09 15.80 -14.96
N ASP A 103 8.98 15.05 -14.90
CA ASP A 103 7.72 15.51 -14.31
C ASP A 103 7.88 15.86 -12.82
N TYR A 104 8.66 15.08 -12.07
CA TYR A 104 8.92 15.28 -10.65
C TYR A 104 9.67 16.59 -10.37
N TYR A 105 10.72 16.89 -11.15
CA TYR A 105 11.47 18.14 -11.00
C TYR A 105 10.73 19.34 -11.60
N ALA A 106 9.96 19.17 -12.67
CA ALA A 106 9.11 20.22 -13.24
C ALA A 106 8.05 20.72 -12.24
N GLN A 107 7.61 19.85 -11.32
CA GLN A 107 6.71 20.20 -10.20
C GLN A 107 7.41 20.97 -9.07
N GLY A 108 8.73 21.15 -9.12
CA GLY A 108 9.52 21.86 -8.12
C GLY A 108 9.97 21.01 -6.92
N ASN A 109 9.85 19.68 -7.02
CA ASN A 109 10.36 18.79 -5.97
C ASN A 109 11.89 18.79 -5.92
N LYS A 110 12.45 18.56 -4.73
CA LYS A 110 13.90 18.63 -4.47
C LYS A 110 14.54 17.31 -4.06
N GLY A 111 13.78 16.22 -4.03
CA GLY A 111 14.32 14.89 -3.74
C GLY A 111 15.28 14.45 -4.83
N SER A 112 16.39 13.84 -4.44
CA SER A 112 17.35 13.27 -5.40
C SER A 112 16.83 11.94 -5.91
N ILE A 113 16.40 11.91 -7.18
CA ILE A 113 15.89 10.72 -7.87
C ILE A 113 16.53 10.57 -9.25
N ASN A 114 16.54 9.34 -9.77
CA ASN A 114 17.02 9.01 -11.12
C ASN A 114 16.07 8.00 -11.80
N ALA A 115 16.26 7.78 -13.10
CA ALA A 115 15.36 6.96 -13.90
C ALA A 115 15.35 5.46 -13.52
N ASN A 116 16.42 4.97 -12.90
CA ASN A 116 16.55 3.58 -12.44
C ASN A 116 15.92 3.35 -11.07
N TRP A 117 15.45 4.42 -10.42
CA TRP A 117 14.83 4.32 -9.10
C TRP A 117 13.55 3.50 -9.18
N ASN A 118 13.37 2.58 -8.26
CA ASN A 118 12.32 1.56 -8.26
C ASN A 118 11.42 1.66 -7.01
N ASN A 119 11.38 2.82 -6.35
CA ASN A 119 10.38 3.08 -5.34
C ASN A 119 8.97 3.11 -5.98
N LEU A 120 7.95 2.71 -5.23
CA LEU A 120 6.56 2.85 -5.65
C LEU A 120 6.24 4.31 -5.95
N VAL A 121 5.56 4.56 -7.07
CA VAL A 121 5.10 5.90 -7.46
C VAL A 121 3.70 5.84 -8.05
N TYR A 122 2.95 6.92 -7.96
CA TYR A 122 1.64 7.03 -8.59
C TYR A 122 1.39 8.47 -9.05
N SER A 123 0.41 8.64 -9.93
CA SER A 123 0.05 9.94 -10.49
C SER A 123 -1.41 10.28 -10.22
N ILE A 124 -1.70 11.55 -9.94
CA ILE A 124 -3.07 12.08 -9.81
C ILE A 124 -3.15 13.36 -10.65
N ASP A 125 -4.09 13.42 -11.59
CA ASP A 125 -4.36 14.61 -12.43
C ASP A 125 -3.09 15.19 -13.08
N GLY A 126 -2.20 14.31 -13.57
CA GLY A 126 -0.94 14.69 -14.22
C GLY A 126 0.19 15.12 -13.27
N LYS A 127 -0.04 15.12 -11.96
CA LYS A 127 1.01 15.31 -10.95
C LYS A 127 1.53 13.96 -10.47
N VAL A 128 2.83 13.89 -10.23
CA VAL A 128 3.50 12.66 -9.81
C VAL A 128 3.79 12.69 -8.32
N PHE A 129 3.60 11.55 -7.65
CA PHE A 129 3.74 11.43 -6.21
C PHE A 129 4.65 10.25 -5.87
N VAL A 130 5.47 10.49 -4.85
CA VAL A 130 6.28 9.46 -4.20
C VAL A 130 5.74 9.28 -2.78
N PRO A 131 5.04 8.17 -2.48
CA PRO A 131 4.60 7.88 -1.12
C PRO A 131 5.79 7.65 -0.19
N TYR A 132 5.56 7.85 1.10
CA TYR A 132 6.43 7.28 2.13
C TYR A 132 6.44 5.75 2.02
N GLN A 133 7.42 5.12 2.67
CA GLN A 133 7.59 3.68 2.66
C GLN A 133 6.27 2.92 2.90
N ARG A 134 6.05 1.88 2.08
CA ARG A 134 4.87 1.01 2.13
C ARG A 134 5.27 -0.44 2.37
N ILE A 135 4.48 -1.11 3.20
CA ILE A 135 4.43 -2.57 3.28
C ILE A 135 3.42 -3.01 2.23
N LEU A 136 3.81 -3.92 1.33
CA LEU A 136 2.91 -4.52 0.37
C LEU A 136 2.25 -5.74 1.01
N ILE A 137 0.92 -5.76 1.01
CA ILE A 137 0.11 -6.82 1.59
C ILE A 137 -0.93 -7.32 0.60
N LYS A 138 -1.45 -8.52 0.83
CA LYS A 138 -2.61 -9.08 0.13
C LYS A 138 -3.52 -9.75 1.16
N TYR A 139 -4.82 -9.85 0.87
CA TYR A 139 -5.67 -10.75 1.65
C TYR A 139 -5.19 -12.19 1.50
N LYS A 140 -5.11 -12.88 2.63
CA LYS A 140 -4.81 -14.32 2.61
C LYS A 140 -6.02 -15.05 2.04
N ALA A 141 -5.78 -15.93 1.06
CA ALA A 141 -6.84 -16.74 0.50
C ALA A 141 -7.48 -17.61 1.60
N ASN A 142 -8.78 -17.44 1.85
CA ASN A 142 -9.51 -18.31 2.75
C ASN A 142 -9.53 -19.73 2.17
N LYS A 143 -8.88 -20.69 2.85
CA LYS A 143 -8.92 -22.13 2.48
C LYS A 143 -10.34 -22.74 2.55
N ASN A 144 -11.35 -22.00 2.97
CA ASN A 144 -12.72 -22.49 3.24
C ASN A 144 -13.81 -21.86 2.34
N LYS A 145 -13.49 -21.42 1.11
CA LYS A 145 -14.48 -20.93 0.13
C LYS A 145 -14.98 -22.00 -0.87
N THR A 146 -14.84 -23.28 -0.51
CA THR A 146 -15.46 -24.41 -1.24
C THR A 146 -16.10 -25.36 -0.24
N ALA A 147 -17.40 -25.20 -0.04
CA ALA A 147 -18.35 -26.22 0.39
C ALA A 147 -19.72 -25.84 -0.21
#